data_AF-A0A7V7XIM0-F1
#
_entry.id   AF-A0A7V7XIM0-F1
#
_cell.length_a   1.000
_cell.length_b   1.000
_cell.length_c   1.000
_cell.angle_alpha   90.00
_cell.angle_beta   90.00
_cell.angle_gamma   90.00
#
_symmetry.space_group_name_H-M   'P 1'
#
loop_
_entity.id
_entity.type
_entity.pdbx_description
1 polymer ?
#
loop_
_entity_poly.entity_id
_entity_poly.type
_entity_poly.pdbx_seq_one_letter_code
_entity_poly.pdbx_strand_id
1 'polypeptide(L)' 'MRTVKEEHVDYSEYWDFEDVYQQLKHWLEVVYMTDRIHEALDYLTLAEFEAAVLATRYTLLNSA' A
#
# COMPACT_ATOMS: atom_id res chain seq x y z
N MET A 1 -0.78 -12.53 -7.07
CA MET A 1 -1.04 -11.65 -5.91
C MET A 1 -2.13 -12.31 -5.07
N ARG A 2 -1.91 -12.52 -3.76
CA ARG A 2 -2.96 -13.04 -2.85
C ARG A 2 -3.91 -11.91 -2.45
N THR A 3 -5.12 -12.27 -2.06
CA THR A 3 -6.15 -11.31 -1.68
C THR A 3 -5.99 -10.82 -0.23
N VAL A 4 -6.60 -9.68 0.11
CA VAL A 4 -6.66 -9.17 1.50
C VAL A 4 -7.23 -10.22 2.45
N LYS A 5 -8.24 -10.97 1.99
CA LYS A 5 -8.87 -12.02 2.78
C LYS A 5 -7.87 -13.12 3.14
N GLU A 6 -7.15 -13.61 2.15
CA GLU A 6 -6.19 -14.70 2.34
C GLU A 6 -4.98 -14.30 3.18
N GLU A 7 -4.57 -13.02 3.20
CA GLU A 7 -3.35 -12.63 3.92
C GLU A 7 -3.58 -12.00 5.29
N HIS A 8 -4.68 -11.27 5.45
CA HIS A 8 -4.94 -10.54 6.69
C HIS A 8 -6.12 -11.16 7.45
N VAL A 9 -7.23 -11.47 6.76
CA VAL A 9 -8.43 -11.97 7.44
C VAL A 9 -8.27 -13.43 7.87
N ASP A 10 -7.68 -14.28 7.03
CA ASP A 10 -7.54 -15.72 7.30
C ASP A 10 -6.36 -16.04 8.25
N TYR A 11 -5.42 -15.12 8.46
CA TYR A 11 -4.21 -15.32 9.28
C TYR A 11 -4.10 -14.41 10.52
N SER A 12 -5.03 -13.47 10.72
CA SER A 12 -5.05 -12.62 11.92
C SER A 12 -6.18 -13.04 12.85
N GLU A 13 -5.89 -13.06 14.15
CA GLU A 13 -6.91 -13.16 15.18
C GLU A 13 -7.41 -11.76 15.55
N TYR A 14 -8.72 -11.64 15.75
CA TYR A 14 -9.37 -10.39 16.07
C TYR A 14 -10.16 -10.52 17.37
N TRP A 15 -10.01 -9.53 18.26
CA TRP A 15 -10.67 -9.54 19.56
C TRP A 15 -12.08 -8.96 19.52
N ASP A 16 -12.26 -7.85 18.82
CA ASP A 16 -13.54 -7.17 18.65
C ASP A 16 -13.59 -6.39 17.32
N PHE A 17 -14.71 -5.75 17.02
CA PHE A 17 -14.88 -4.99 15.77
C PHE A 17 -13.93 -3.79 15.66
N GLU A 18 -13.56 -3.16 16.77
CA GLU A 18 -12.66 -2.01 16.76
C GLU A 18 -11.24 -2.48 16.44
N ASP A 19 -10.81 -3.59 17.05
CA ASP A 19 -9.54 -4.25 16.76
C ASP A 19 -9.43 -4.66 15.30
N VAL A 20 -10.47 -5.28 14.71
CA VAL A 20 -10.52 -5.56 13.26
C VAL A 20 -10.31 -4.29 12.45
N TYR A 21 -11.02 -3.21 12.81
CA TYR A 21 -10.95 -1.96 12.07
C TYR A 21 -9.54 -1.35 12.11
N GLN A 22 -8.90 -1.33 13.29
CA GLN A 22 -7.54 -0.80 13.43
C GLN A 22 -6.50 -1.67 12.71
N GLN A 23 -6.60 -2.98 12.82
CA GLN A 23 -5.70 -3.90 12.13
C GLN A 23 -5.83 -3.78 10.60
N LEU A 24 -7.06 -3.74 10.08
CA LEU A 24 -7.30 -3.60 8.65
C LEU A 24 -6.82 -2.25 8.13
N LYS A 25 -7.03 -1.18 8.91
CA LYS A 25 -6.52 0.16 8.59
C LYS A 25 -4.99 0.15 8.50
N HIS A 26 -4.31 -0.39 9.50
CA HIS A 26 -2.85 -0.47 9.50
C HIS A 26 -2.33 -1.29 8.31
N TRP A 27 -2.97 -2.42 8.02
CA TRP A 27 -2.60 -3.25 6.89
C TRP A 27 -2.72 -2.49 5.56
N LEU A 28 -3.80 -1.72 5.36
CA LEU A 28 -3.99 -0.94 4.15
C LEU A 28 -3.03 0.26 4.04
N GLU A 29 -2.81 0.98 5.14
CA GLU A 29 -2.00 2.20 5.13
C GLU A 29 -0.49 1.92 5.10
N VAL A 30 -0.06 0.77 5.64
CA VAL A 30 1.36 0.42 5.73
C VAL A 30 1.66 -0.73 4.78
N VAL A 31 1.20 -1.94 5.11
CA VAL A 31 1.61 -3.17 4.41
C VAL A 31 1.24 -3.12 2.93
N TYR A 32 0.02 -2.70 2.59
CA TYR A 32 -0.40 -2.59 1.20
C TYR A 32 0.37 -1.50 0.45
N MET A 33 0.70 -0.39 1.11
CA MET A 33 1.43 0.71 0.48
C MET A 33 2.91 0.36 0.21
N THR A 34 3.54 -0.39 1.11
CA THR A 34 5.00 -0.57 1.14
C THR A 34 5.49 -1.96 0.75
N ASP A 35 4.64 -2.99 0.84
CA ASP A 35 5.11 -4.38 0.69
C ASP A 35 4.54 -5.05 -0.58
N ARG A 36 3.50 -4.47 -1.18
CA ARG A 36 2.83 -5.00 -2.37
C ARG A 36 3.39 -4.39 -3.64
N ILE A 37 4.03 -5.22 -4.47
CA ILE A 37 4.39 -4.85 -5.83
C ILE A 37 3.22 -5.08 -6.80
N HIS A 38 2.97 -4.12 -7.69
CA HIS A 38 1.87 -4.20 -8.67
C HIS A 38 2.42 -4.29 -10.09
N GLU A 39 1.99 -5.30 -10.86
CA GLU A 39 2.38 -5.44 -12.27
C GLU A 39 2.01 -4.20 -13.11
N ALA A 40 0.84 -3.60 -12.83
CA ALA A 40 0.40 -2.36 -13.48
C ALA A 40 1.26 -1.14 -13.14
N LEU A 41 2.08 -1.20 -12.08
CA LEU A 41 3.00 -0.15 -11.65
C LEU A 41 4.46 -0.53 -11.91
N ASP A 42 4.71 -1.40 -12.90
CA ASP A 42 6.07 -1.85 -13.26
C ASP A 42 6.78 -2.56 -12.10
N TYR A 43 6.04 -3.37 -11.35
CA TYR A 43 6.52 -4.07 -10.15
C TYR A 43 6.99 -3.16 -9.01
N LEU A 44 6.56 -1.89 -9.00
CA LEU A 44 6.74 -0.99 -7.88
C LEU A 44 5.64 -1.20 -6.84
N THR A 45 5.99 -0.84 -5.61
CA THR A 45 5.01 -0.60 -4.54
C THR A 45 4.28 0.71 -4.78
N LEU A 46 3.13 0.89 -4.13
CA LEU A 46 2.37 2.14 -4.24
C LEU A 46 3.21 3.34 -3.78
N ALA A 47 3.93 3.18 -2.65
CA ALA A 47 4.80 4.22 -2.11
C ALA A 47 5.95 4.60 -3.07
N GLU A 48 6.59 3.61 -3.71
CA GLU A 48 7.64 3.87 -4.70
C GLU A 48 7.10 4.56 -5.95
N PHE A 49 5.91 4.14 -6.42
CA PHE A 49 5.24 4.79 -7.54
C PHE A 49 4.92 6.26 -7.23
N GLU A 50 4.34 6.55 -6.06
CA GLU A 50 4.06 7.92 -5.63
C GLU A 50 5.33 8.77 -5.54
N ALA A 51 6.42 8.22 -5.00
CA ALA A 51 7.71 8.90 -4.93
C ALA A 51 8.26 9.22 -6.33
N ALA A 52 8.16 8.28 -7.27
CA ALA A 52 8.57 8.49 -8.66
C ALA A 52 7.74 9.59 -9.33
N VAL A 53 6.41 9.58 -9.15
CA VAL A 53 5.50 10.61 -9.68
C VAL A 53 5.82 11.99 -9.10
N LEU A 54 6.06 12.09 -7.79
CA LEU A 54 6.44 13.35 -7.14
C LEU A 54 7.78 13.88 -7.67
N ALA A 55 8.76 13.01 -7.86
CA ALA A 55 10.05 13.39 -8.43
C ALA A 55 9.90 13.92 -9.86
N THR A 56 9.14 13.23 -10.71
CA THR A 56 8.83 13.69 -12.08
C THR A 56 8.07 15.02 -12.07
N ARG A 57 7.10 15.19 -11.16
CA ARG A 57 6.36 16.44 -11.04
C ARG A 57 7.27 17.59 -10.63
N TYR A 58 8.17 17.38 -9.67
CA TYR A 58 9.11 18.40 -9.21
C TYR A 58 10.07 18.84 -10.33
N THR A 59 10.59 17.90 -11.12
CA THR A 59 11.45 18.24 -12.26
C THR A 59 10.68 19.06 -13.28
N LEU A 60 9.47 18.64 -13.68
CA LEU A 60 8.65 19.37 -14.66
C LEU A 60 8.32 20.80 -14.20
N LEU A 61 8.06 21.02 -12.92
CA LEU A 61 7.72 22.34 -12.38
C LEU A 61 8.93 23.28 -12.24
N ASN A 62 10.15 22.75 -12.13
CA ASN A 62 11.38 23.52 -11.94
C ASN A 62 12.29 23.55 -13.18
N SER A 63 11.80 23.09 -14.32
CA SER A 63 12.52 23.11 -15.61
C SER A 63 12.23 24.35 -16.47
N ALA A 64 11.58 25.38 -15.92
CA ALA A 64 11.23 26.65 -16.58
C ALA A 64 11.98 27.83 -15.95
#